data_AF-A0A0V0YSZ5-F1
#
_entry.id   AF-A0A0V0YSZ5-F1
#
_cell.length_a   1.000
_cell.length_b   1.000
_cell.length_c   1.000
_cell.angle_alpha   90.00
_cell.angle_beta   90.00
_cell.angle_gamma   90.00
#
_symmetry.space_group_name_H-M   'P 1'
#
loop_
_entity.id
_entity.type
_entity.pdbx_description
1 polymer ?
#
loop_
_entity_poly.entity_id
_entity_poly.type
_entity_poly.pdbx_seq_one_letter_code
_entity_poly.pdbx_strand_id
1 'polypeptide(L)'
;MSKWRVAPLKTITLPRLELMAALIAAKLVGFIKNSLATPIQRVICWTDSQIVLTKNWKPFVRNRVELIQQLTEPKLWKYCPSENNPADLISRGTSVTKLKDCRLWWEGPPSLLNPEP
;
A
#
# COMPACT_ATOMS: atom_id res chain seq x y z
N MET A 1 27.08 5.36 27.29
CA MET A 1 27.55 6.39 26.35
C MET A 1 28.07 5.67 25.11
N SER A 2 27.55 5.71 23.89
CA SER A 2 26.38 6.34 23.25
C SER A 2 25.96 5.44 22.06
N LYS A 3 24.65 5.29 21.82
CA LYS A 3 24.06 4.55 20.70
C LYS A 3 23.92 5.49 19.51
N TRP A 4 24.71 5.29 18.45
CA TRP A 4 24.47 5.96 17.17
C TRP A 4 24.19 4.91 16.11
N ARG A 5 22.92 4.59 15.93
CA ARG A 5 22.43 3.92 14.72
C ARG A 5 22.55 4.95 13.59
N VAL A 6 23.64 4.85 12.82
CA VAL A 6 23.81 5.61 11.58
C VAL A 6 22.71 5.18 10.60
N ALA A 7 22.07 6.15 9.94
CA ALA A 7 21.06 5.90 8.92
C ALA A 7 21.62 4.94 7.83
N PRO A 8 20.84 3.96 7.32
CA PRO A 8 21.37 3.01 6.34
C PRO A 8 21.83 3.71 5.06
N LEU A 9 23.11 3.57 4.71
CA LEU A 9 23.75 4.14 3.52
C LEU A 9 23.31 3.50 2.18
N LYS A 10 22.40 2.51 2.20
CA LYS A 10 21.92 1.83 1.00
C LYS A 10 20.66 2.51 0.49
N THR A 11 20.75 3.13 -0.69
CA THR A 11 19.61 3.65 -1.44
C THR A 11 18.59 2.51 -1.63
N ILE A 12 17.45 2.60 -0.93
CA ILE A 12 16.35 1.66 -1.14
C ILE A 12 15.68 2.08 -2.44
N THR A 13 15.66 1.17 -3.41
CA THR A 13 14.99 1.41 -4.69
C THR A 13 13.49 1.58 -4.47
N LEU A 14 12.85 2.46 -5.23
CA LEU A 14 11.39 2.68 -5.19
C LEU A 14 10.56 1.37 -5.20
N PRO A 15 10.84 0.36 -6.08
CA PRO A 15 10.18 -0.95 -6.04
C PRO A 15 10.20 -1.67 -4.69
N ARG A 16 11.29 -1.50 -3.92
CA ARG A 16 11.40 -2.12 -2.60
C ARG A 16 10.53 -1.38 -1.58
N LEU A 17 10.42 -0.06 -1.67
CA LEU A 17 9.53 0.72 -0.81
C LEU A 17 8.06 0.36 -1.08
N GLU A 18 7.67 0.27 -2.35
CA GLU A 18 6.31 -0.12 -2.76
C GLU A 18 5.93 -1.51 -2.23
N LEU A 19 6.82 -2.51 -2.37
CA LEU A 19 6.59 -3.85 -1.85
C LEU A 19 6.50 -3.90 -0.32
N MET A 20 7.30 -3.09 0.37
CA MET A 20 7.24 -3.00 1.83
C MET A 20 5.96 -2.31 2.29
N ALA A 21 5.51 -1.26 1.59
CA ALA A 21 4.24 -0.60 1.85
C ALA A 21 3.06 -1.58 1.66
N ALA A 22 3.06 -2.36 0.58
CA ALA A 22 2.05 -3.39 0.33
C ALA A 22 2.05 -4.47 1.43
N LEU A 23 3.23 -4.91 1.90
CA LEU A 23 3.33 -5.86 3.01
C LEU A 23 2.78 -5.29 4.32
N ILE A 24 3.01 -4.02 4.62
CA ILE A 24 2.45 -3.35 5.79
C ILE A 24 0.92 -3.29 5.67
N ALA A 25 0.40 -2.92 4.50
CA ALA A 25 -1.04 -2.89 4.24
C ALA A 25 -1.69 -4.28 4.43
N ALA A 26 -1.04 -5.35 3.95
CA ALA A 26 -1.52 -6.73 4.13
C ALA A 26 -1.62 -7.11 5.61
N LYS A 27 -0.62 -6.77 6.42
CA LYS A 27 -0.63 -6.99 7.87
C LYS A 27 -1.74 -6.18 8.54
N LEU A 28 -1.93 -4.93 8.13
CA LEU A 28 -2.96 -4.05 8.66
C LEU A 28 -4.36 -4.59 8.38
N VAL A 29 -4.62 -5.13 7.19
CA VAL A 29 -5.88 -5.80 6.86
C VAL A 29 -6.17 -6.94 7.84
N GLY A 30 -5.19 -7.81 8.10
CA GLY A 30 -5.34 -8.90 9.08
C GLY A 30 -5.59 -8.37 10.49
N PHE A 31 -4.86 -7.34 10.91
CA PHE A 31 -5.04 -6.71 12.22
C PHE A 31 -6.45 -6.12 12.37
N ILE A 32 -6.95 -5.37 11.38
CA ILE A 32 -8.28 -4.75 11.42
C ILE A 32 -9.38 -5.82 11.44
N LYS A 33 -9.27 -6.86 10.60
CA LYS A 33 -10.21 -7.99 10.58
C LYS A 33 -10.32 -8.68 11.94
N ASN A 34 -9.21 -8.84 12.64
CA ASN A 34 -9.19 -9.51 13.94
C ASN A 34 -9.58 -8.59 15.10
N SER A 35 -9.43 -7.28 14.95
CA SER A 35 -9.69 -6.30 16.01
C SER A 35 -11.11 -5.77 16.01
N LEU A 36 -11.79 -5.80 14.86
CA LEU A 36 -13.18 -5.36 14.76
C LEU A 36 -14.13 -6.47 15.22
N ALA A 37 -15.05 -6.12 16.13
CA ALA A 37 -16.14 -7.00 16.54
C ALA A 37 -17.19 -7.21 15.43
N THR A 38 -17.23 -6.31 14.44
CA THR A 38 -18.17 -6.35 13.33
C THR A 38 -17.52 -7.02 12.11
N PRO A 39 -18.23 -7.93 11.41
CA PRO A 39 -17.69 -8.57 10.22
C PRO A 39 -17.48 -7.56 9.08
N ILE A 40 -16.28 -7.56 8.51
CA ILE A 40 -15.96 -6.76 7.32
C ILE A 40 -16.53 -7.48 6.08
N GLN A 41 -17.47 -6.83 5.40
CA GLN A 41 -18.17 -7.40 4.24
C GLN A 41 -17.28 -7.49 3.00
N ARG A 42 -16.43 -6.49 2.76
CA ARG A 42 -15.56 -6.40 1.57
C ARG A 42 -14.23 -5.76 1.93
N VAL A 43 -13.14 -6.29 1.37
CA VAL A 43 -11.80 -5.71 1.47
C VAL A 43 -11.21 -5.61 0.08
N ILE A 44 -10.65 -4.45 -0.26
CA ILE A 44 -9.93 -4.22 -1.51
C ILE A 44 -8.64 -3.47 -1.16
N CYS A 45 -7.53 -3.95 -1.70
CA CYS A 45 -6.22 -3.34 -1.56
C CYS A 45 -5.84 -2.69 -2.89
N TRP A 46 -5.80 -1.36 -2.94
CA TRP A 46 -5.40 -0.62 -4.13
C TRP A 46 -3.90 -0.35 -4.13
N THR A 47 -3.26 -0.51 -5.29
CA THR A 47 -1.86 -0.15 -5.49
C THR A 47 -1.63 0.35 -6.91
N ASP A 48 -0.79 1.35 -7.06
CA ASP A 48 -0.27 1.84 -8.34
C ASP A 48 1.04 1.18 -8.75
N SER A 49 1.58 0.30 -7.90
CA SER A 49 2.76 -0.48 -8.21
C SER A 49 2.38 -1.76 -8.93
N GLN A 50 2.69 -1.83 -10.22
CA GLN A 50 2.59 -3.08 -10.98
C GLN A 50 3.51 -4.17 -10.41
N ILE A 51 4.58 -3.80 -9.68
CA ILE A 51 5.50 -4.76 -9.07
C ILE A 51 4.83 -5.54 -7.94
N VAL A 52 3.89 -4.92 -7.22
CA VAL A 52 3.07 -5.59 -6.20
C VAL A 52 2.10 -6.60 -6.83
N LEU A 53 1.63 -6.32 -8.05
CA LEU A 53 0.65 -7.14 -8.77
C LEU A 53 1.28 -8.24 -9.64
N THR A 54 2.57 -8.12 -9.97
CA THR A 54 3.25 -9.02 -10.89
C THR A 54 4.04 -10.12 -10.18
N LYS A 55 4.14 -11.29 -10.81
CA LYS A 55 5.01 -12.38 -10.37
C LYS A 55 6.41 -12.17 -10.95
N ASN A 56 7.30 -11.50 -10.21
CA ASN A 56 8.69 -11.28 -10.63
C ASN A 56 9.63 -12.35 -10.03
N TRP A 57 10.61 -12.80 -10.82
CA TRP A 57 11.56 -13.87 -10.46
C TRP A 57 12.71 -13.41 -9.55
N LYS A 58 12.89 -12.10 -9.33
CA LYS A 58 13.91 -11.59 -8.40
C LYS A 58 13.62 -12.07 -6.97
N PRO A 59 14.57 -12.74 -6.27
CA PRO A 59 14.30 -13.36 -4.97
C PRO A 59 13.66 -12.44 -3.92
N PHE A 60 14.10 -11.19 -3.84
CA PHE A 60 13.51 -10.23 -2.90
C PHE A 60 12.03 -9.94 -3.22
N VAL A 61 11.69 -9.73 -4.50
CA VAL A 61 10.31 -9.44 -4.91
C VAL A 61 9.44 -10.65 -4.66
N ARG A 62 9.89 -11.84 -5.09
CA ARG A 62 9.19 -13.10 -4.86
C ARG A 62 8.89 -13.32 -3.39
N ASN A 63 9.90 -13.23 -2.52
CA ASN A 63 9.72 -13.47 -1.08
C ASN A 63 8.76 -12.47 -0.44
N ARG A 64 8.69 -11.22 -0.94
CA ARG A 64 7.75 -10.20 -0.41
C ARG A 64 6.33 -10.41 -0.93
N VAL A 65 6.18 -10.71 -2.22
CA VAL A 65 4.89 -11.03 -2.83
C VAL A 65 4.30 -12.28 -2.18
N GLU A 66 5.11 -13.31 -1.91
CA GLU A 66 4.67 -14.52 -1.22
C GLU A 66 4.13 -14.23 0.19
N LEU A 67 4.83 -13.41 0.98
CA LEU A 67 4.33 -12.98 2.30
C LEU A 67 3.03 -12.18 2.20
N ILE A 68 2.89 -11.30 1.19
CA ILE A 68 1.65 -10.56 0.96
C ILE A 68 0.49 -11.52 0.64
N GLN A 69 0.75 -12.52 -0.20
CA GLN A 69 -0.23 -13.53 -0.62
C GLN A 69 -0.61 -14.50 0.50
N GLN A 70 0.27 -14.74 1.48
CA GLN A 70 -0.04 -15.48 2.70
C GLN A 70 -0.97 -14.70 3.64
N LEU A 71 -0.86 -13.37 3.66
CA LEU A 71 -1.66 -12.51 4.54
C LEU A 71 -2.98 -12.05 3.92
N THR A 72 -3.04 -11.95 2.59
CA THR A 72 -4.18 -11.45 1.84
C THR A 72 -4.33 -12.18 0.52
N GLU A 73 -5.56 -12.49 0.13
CA GLU A 73 -5.80 -13.18 -1.14
C GLU A 73 -5.40 -12.29 -2.34
N PRO A 74 -4.72 -12.83 -3.37
CA PRO A 74 -4.30 -12.06 -4.55
C PRO A 74 -5.45 -11.30 -5.22
N LYS A 75 -6.68 -11.84 -5.20
CA LYS A 75 -7.86 -11.25 -5.83
C LYS A 75 -8.31 -9.93 -5.20
N LEU A 76 -7.90 -9.65 -3.96
CA LEU A 76 -8.21 -8.41 -3.25
C LEU A 76 -7.36 -7.25 -3.75
N TRP A 77 -6.22 -7.53 -4.39
CA TRP A 77 -5.30 -6.51 -4.88
C TRP A 77 -5.72 -6.03 -6.27
N LYS A 78 -5.86 -4.71 -6.42
CA LYS A 78 -6.30 -4.06 -7.65
C LYS A 78 -5.35 -2.92 -8.02
N TYR A 79 -5.17 -2.74 -9.32
CA TYR A 79 -4.38 -1.63 -9.84
C TYR A 79 -5.18 -0.33 -9.78
N CYS A 80 -4.54 0.74 -9.31
CA CYS A 80 -5.03 2.11 -9.44
C CYS A 80 -3.95 2.96 -10.11
N PRO A 81 -4.26 3.82 -11.10
CA PRO A 81 -3.30 4.80 -11.59
C PRO A 81 -2.77 5.70 -10.47
N SER A 82 -1.50 6.13 -10.54
CA SER A 82 -0.89 6.98 -9.51
C SER A 82 -1.62 8.31 -9.34
N GLU A 83 -2.17 8.87 -10.41
CA GLU A 83 -2.96 10.11 -10.38
C GLU A 83 -4.26 9.98 -9.57
N ASN A 84 -4.75 8.75 -9.43
CA ASN A 84 -5.95 8.43 -8.68
C ASN A 84 -5.62 7.83 -7.30
N ASN A 85 -4.34 7.71 -6.93
CA ASN A 85 -3.94 7.10 -5.67
C ASN A 85 -3.77 8.17 -4.58
N PRO A 86 -4.73 8.35 -3.64
CA PRO A 86 -4.59 9.36 -2.58
C PRO A 86 -3.41 9.08 -1.65
N ALA A 87 -2.97 7.83 -1.49
CA ALA A 87 -1.81 7.49 -0.67
C ALA A 87 -0.51 8.10 -1.22
N ASP A 88 -0.45 8.34 -2.53
CA ASP A 88 0.72 8.91 -3.20
C ASP A 88 0.93 10.40 -2.85
N LEU A 89 -0.16 11.12 -2.56
CA LEU A 89 -0.10 12.52 -2.13
C LEU A 89 0.71 12.70 -0.84
N ILE A 90 0.55 11.78 0.10
CA ILE A 90 1.28 11.83 1.37
C ILE A 90 2.66 11.20 1.24
N SER A 91 2.80 10.10 0.48
CA SER A 91 4.09 9.41 0.31
C SER A 91 5.14 10.28 -0.40
N ARG A 92 4.74 11.14 -1.34
CA ARG A 92 5.63 12.09 -2.05
C ARG A 92 5.91 13.38 -1.27
N GLY A 93 5.15 13.63 -0.21
CA GLY A 93 5.18 14.88 0.53
C GLY A 93 4.28 15.94 -0.12
N THR A 94 3.22 16.30 0.60
CA THR A 94 2.34 17.43 0.26
C THR A 94 2.19 18.35 1.46
N SER A 95 1.91 19.62 1.23
CA SER A 95 1.67 20.56 2.33
C SER A 95 0.28 20.35 2.93
N VAL A 96 0.14 20.62 4.23
CA VAL A 96 -1.17 20.56 4.92
C VAL A 96 -2.19 21.47 4.25
N THR A 97 -1.76 22.63 3.76
CA THR A 97 -2.61 23.58 3.02
C THR A 97 -3.17 22.98 1.73
N LYS A 98 -2.34 22.28 0.94
CA LYS A 98 -2.79 21.60 -0.28
C LYS A 98 -3.68 20.40 0.06
N LEU A 99 -3.35 19.66 1.12
CA LEU A 99 -4.11 18.48 1.53
C LEU A 99 -5.50 18.84 2.05
N LYS A 100 -5.64 19.98 2.74
CA LYS A 100 -6.91 20.47 3.29
C LYS A 100 -7.98 20.59 2.19
N ASP A 101 -7.62 21.14 1.05
CA ASP A 101 -8.54 21.40 -0.06
C ASP A 101 -8.48 20.30 -1.15
N CYS A 102 -7.81 19.18 -0.87
CA CYS A 102 -7.62 18.10 -1.83
C CYS A 102 -8.80 17.13 -1.87
N ARG A 103 -9.66 17.29 -2.88
CA ARG A 103 -10.81 16.39 -3.11
C ARG A 103 -10.38 14.93 -3.27
N LEU A 104 -9.29 14.66 -3.99
CA LEU A 104 -8.79 13.29 -4.17
C LEU A 104 -8.49 12.59 -2.83
N TRP A 105 -7.95 13.31 -1.84
CA TRP A 105 -7.65 12.75 -0.52
C TRP A 105 -8.91 12.50 0.31
N TRP A 106 -9.84 13.44 0.33
CA TRP A 106 -11.01 13.39 1.21
C TRP A 106 -12.18 12.60 0.63
N GLU A 107 -12.41 12.73 -0.68
CA GLU A 107 -13.51 12.08 -1.38
C GLU A 107 -13.07 10.77 -2.03
N GLY A 108 -11.79 10.64 -2.39
CA GLY A 108 -11.31 9.54 -3.21
C GLY A 108 -11.76 9.68 -4.68
N PRO A 109 -11.13 8.95 -5.60
CA PRO A 109 -11.59 8.90 -6.99
C PRO A 109 -12.85 8.01 -7.12
N PRO A 110 -13.80 8.35 -8.01
CA PRO A 110 -15.02 7.55 -8.21
C PRO A 110 -14.75 6.07 -8.54
N SER A 111 -13.67 5.79 -9.27
CA SER A 111 -13.28 4.44 -9.69
C SER A 111 -12.88 3.52 -8.54
N LEU A 112 -12.45 4.05 -7.39
CA LEU A 112 -12.08 3.23 -6.22
C LEU A 112 -13.25 3.01 -5.25
N LEU A 113 -14.24 3.91 -5.26
CA LEU A 113 -15.42 3.83 -4.40
C LEU A 113 -16.46 2.84 -4.93
N ASN A 114 -16.56 2.71 -6.25
CA ASN A 114 -17.43 1.75 -6.93
C ASN A 114 -16.61 0.74 -7.74
N PRO A 115 -15.83 -0.14 -7.09
CA PRO A 115 -15.28 -1.28 -7.78
C PRO A 115 -16.46 -2.19 -8.10
N GLU A 116 -16.86 -2.20 -9.37
CA GLU A 116 -17.86 -3.11 -9.97
C GLU A 116 -17.77 -4.54 -9.37
N PRO A 117 -18.89 -5.27 -9.31
CA PRO A 117 -18.93 -6.64 -8.80
C PRO A 117 -18.01 -7.61 -9.53
#